data_AF-A0A087YFQ0-F1
#
_entry.id   AF-A0A087YFQ0-F1
#
_cell.length_a   1.000
_cell.length_b   1.000
_cell.length_c   1.000
_cell.angle_alpha   90.00
_cell.angle_beta   90.00
_cell.angle_gamma   90.00
#
_symmetry.space_group_name_H-M   'P 1'
#
loop_
_entity.id
_entity.type
_entity.pdbx_description
1 polymer ?
#
loop_
_entity_poly.entity_id
_entity_poly.type
_entity_poly.pdbx_seq_one_letter_code
_entity_poly.pdbx_strand_id
1 'polypeptide(L)'
;QYAQAVQITEILAYHLTAAQEDIKALQVISETTIPSAESLNILDFHFSDFGLPEDATTQATVRMFLDLNLVQDFNIDYKSLCQWVLTVRRGYRSHIPYHNWSHALSTAQSMFAMLMATDRLQKIFSRLEILALMIATLNHDIDHRGVSNSYIERSQQPLAQLYGHSSLENHHYNLCIFILNNT
;
A
#
# COMPACT_ATOMS: atom_id res chain seq x y z
N GLN A 1 25.70 -2.78 18.49
CA GLN A 1 24.99 -3.34 17.32
C GLN A 1 23.47 -3.19 17.44
N TYR A 2 22.80 -3.64 18.52
CA TYR A 2 21.34 -3.45 18.70
C TYR A 2 20.87 -1.99 18.70
N ALA A 3 21.54 -1.09 19.44
CA ALA A 3 21.16 0.32 19.48
C ALA A 3 21.25 1.04 18.12
N GLN A 4 22.18 0.60 17.27
CA GLN A 4 22.39 1.17 15.93
C GLN A 4 21.31 0.69 14.95
N ALA A 5 20.87 -0.57 15.07
CA ALA A 5 19.74 -1.10 14.31
C ALA A 5 18.44 -0.37 14.68
N VAL A 6 18.16 -0.20 15.98
CA VAL A 6 16.98 0.53 16.48
C VAL A 6 16.97 1.99 15.97
N GLN A 7 18.11 2.67 16.03
CA GLN A 7 18.20 4.06 15.57
C GLN A 7 18.01 4.21 14.06
N ILE A 8 18.50 3.25 13.26
CA ILE A 8 18.24 3.21 11.81
C ILE A 8 16.76 2.94 11.52
N THR A 9 16.14 2.03 12.27
CA THR A 9 14.71 1.71 12.18
C THR A 9 13.84 2.91 12.53
N GLU A 10 14.17 3.67 13.58
CA GLU A 10 13.45 4.91 13.96
C GLU A 10 13.59 6.02 12.90
N ILE A 11 14.79 6.16 12.29
CA ILE A 11 15.02 7.12 11.22
C ILE A 11 14.24 6.73 9.95
N LEU A 12 14.21 5.43 9.62
CA LEU A 12 13.39 4.92 8.51
C LEU A 12 11.90 5.11 8.79
N ALA A 13 11.45 4.89 10.03
CA ALA A 13 10.08 5.18 10.47
C ALA A 13 9.74 6.64 10.17
N TYR A 14 10.55 7.54 10.71
CA TYR A 14 10.35 8.98 10.59
C TYR A 14 10.30 9.47 9.13
N HIS A 15 11.12 8.90 8.25
CA HIS A 15 11.12 9.29 6.84
C HIS A 15 9.97 8.67 6.03
N LEU A 16 9.54 7.46 6.38
CA LEU A 16 8.45 6.74 5.69
C LEU A 16 7.07 7.18 6.17
N THR A 17 6.89 7.52 7.44
CA THR A 17 5.60 7.98 7.98
C THR A 17 5.14 9.24 7.27
N ALA A 18 3.86 9.26 6.89
CA ALA A 18 3.24 10.42 6.25
C ALA A 18 3.32 11.67 7.13
N ALA A 19 3.30 12.86 6.50
CA ALA A 19 3.33 14.11 7.25
C ALA A 19 2.08 14.22 8.12
N GLN A 20 2.26 14.75 9.35
CA GLN A 20 1.15 14.85 10.31
C GLN A 20 -0.03 15.68 9.79
N GLU A 21 0.25 16.62 8.88
CA GLU A 21 -0.75 17.47 8.24
C GLU A 21 -1.64 16.67 7.26
N ASP A 22 -1.04 15.84 6.40
CA ASP A 22 -1.76 14.96 5.47
C ASP A 22 -2.59 13.92 6.23
N ILE A 23 -2.02 13.35 7.29
CA ILE A 23 -2.70 12.41 8.18
C ILE A 23 -3.93 13.08 8.78
N LYS A 24 -3.79 14.29 9.34
CA LYS A 24 -4.92 15.04 9.89
C LYS A 24 -5.97 15.36 8.83
N ALA A 25 -5.55 15.79 7.64
CA ALA A 25 -6.48 16.13 6.56
C ALA A 25 -7.33 14.93 6.16
N LEU A 26 -6.73 13.76 5.94
CA LEU A 26 -7.47 12.54 5.59
C LEU A 26 -8.30 12.00 6.77
N GLN A 27 -7.80 12.09 8.00
CA GLN A 27 -8.53 11.67 9.21
C GLN A 27 -9.73 12.57 9.56
N VAL A 28 -9.71 13.83 9.14
CA VAL A 28 -10.85 14.75 9.31
C VAL A 28 -11.99 14.40 8.33
N ILE A 29 -11.67 13.79 7.19
CA ILE A 29 -12.65 13.27 6.25
C ILE A 29 -13.24 11.99 6.86
N SER A 30 -14.47 12.05 7.36
CA SER A 30 -15.17 10.88 7.90
C SER A 30 -15.50 9.88 6.78
N GLU A 31 -15.75 8.61 7.15
CA GLU A 31 -16.19 7.54 6.24
C GLU A 31 -17.36 7.96 5.33
N THR A 32 -18.29 8.76 5.84
CA THR A 32 -19.46 9.28 5.11
C THR A 32 -19.12 10.28 4.02
N THR A 33 -17.89 10.78 4.00
CA THR A 33 -17.42 11.83 3.10
C THR A 33 -16.47 11.28 2.03
N ILE A 34 -16.00 10.03 2.18
CA ILE A 34 -15.24 9.33 1.14
C ILE A 34 -16.19 9.04 -0.03
N PRO A 35 -15.85 9.43 -1.27
CA PRO A 35 -16.69 9.14 -2.44
C PRO A 35 -16.98 7.64 -2.60
N SER A 36 -18.12 7.28 -3.18
CA SER A 36 -18.50 5.86 -3.39
C SER A 36 -17.60 5.20 -4.44
N ALA A 37 -17.55 3.86 -4.44
CA ALA A 37 -16.78 3.11 -5.43
C ALA A 37 -17.22 3.39 -6.89
N GLU A 38 -18.51 3.61 -7.13
CA GLU A 38 -19.03 4.00 -8.44
C GLU A 38 -18.54 5.39 -8.86
N SER A 39 -18.57 6.35 -7.94
CA SER A 39 -18.13 7.72 -8.22
C SER A 39 -16.63 7.83 -8.52
N LEU A 40 -15.83 6.92 -7.93
CA LEU A 40 -14.40 6.79 -8.15
C LEU A 40 -14.07 5.87 -9.34
N ASN A 41 -15.06 5.24 -9.94
CA ASN A 41 -14.94 4.24 -11.01
C ASN A 41 -14.01 3.05 -10.68
N ILE A 42 -13.87 2.69 -9.39
CA ILE A 42 -12.93 1.64 -8.94
C ILE A 42 -13.48 0.22 -9.02
N LEU A 43 -14.74 0.06 -9.45
CA LEU A 43 -15.32 -1.25 -9.79
C LEU A 43 -15.05 -1.64 -11.25
N ASP A 44 -14.65 -0.69 -12.10
CA ASP A 44 -14.43 -0.91 -13.52
C ASP A 44 -13.01 -1.42 -13.78
N PHE A 45 -12.87 -2.48 -14.59
CA PHE A 45 -11.57 -2.96 -15.04
C PHE A 45 -10.87 -2.02 -16.02
N HIS A 46 -11.57 -0.99 -16.52
CA HIS A 46 -11.01 0.09 -17.34
C HIS A 46 -10.66 1.33 -16.50
N PHE A 47 -10.66 1.20 -15.17
CA PHE A 47 -10.17 2.24 -14.26
C PHE A 47 -8.78 2.73 -14.67
N SER A 48 -8.59 4.05 -14.59
CA SER A 48 -7.32 4.72 -14.81
C SER A 48 -7.20 5.83 -13.77
N ASP A 49 -6.07 5.85 -13.07
CA ASP A 49 -5.75 6.91 -12.12
C ASP A 49 -5.05 8.11 -12.79
N PHE A 50 -4.86 8.07 -14.12
CA PHE A 50 -4.21 9.12 -14.87
C PHE A 50 -4.95 10.46 -14.72
N GLY A 51 -4.26 11.45 -14.18
CA GLY A 51 -4.81 12.79 -13.96
C GLY A 51 -5.69 12.93 -12.71
N LEU A 52 -5.85 11.87 -11.91
CA LEU A 52 -6.53 11.98 -10.63
C LEU A 52 -5.68 12.75 -9.61
N PRO A 53 -6.30 13.59 -8.76
CA PRO A 53 -5.60 14.19 -7.62
C PRO A 53 -5.09 13.11 -6.66
N GLU A 54 -3.97 13.40 -5.99
CA GLU A 54 -3.36 12.48 -5.04
C GLU A 54 -4.33 12.06 -3.93
N ASP A 55 -5.12 12.99 -3.41
CA ASP A 55 -6.16 12.72 -2.41
C ASP A 55 -7.24 11.76 -2.91
N ALA A 56 -7.59 11.81 -4.20
CA ALA A 56 -8.58 10.89 -4.76
C ALA A 56 -8.06 9.45 -4.77
N THR A 57 -6.77 9.24 -5.00
CA THR A 57 -6.15 7.90 -4.99
C THR A 57 -6.08 7.29 -3.59
N THR A 58 -5.85 8.11 -2.56
CA THR A 58 -5.84 7.64 -1.16
C THR A 58 -7.27 7.38 -0.68
N GLN A 59 -8.23 8.24 -1.02
CA GLN A 59 -9.65 8.02 -0.76
C GLN A 59 -10.17 6.76 -1.44
N ALA A 60 -9.76 6.50 -2.69
CA ALA A 60 -10.08 5.26 -3.40
C ALA A 60 -9.57 4.03 -2.65
N THR A 61 -8.33 4.07 -2.17
CA THR A 61 -7.78 2.98 -1.37
C THR A 61 -8.57 2.76 -0.09
N VAL A 62 -8.89 3.82 0.66
CA VAL A 62 -9.74 3.72 1.86
C VAL A 62 -11.11 3.13 1.53
N ARG A 63 -11.75 3.61 0.45
CA ARG A 63 -13.05 3.10 -0.03
C ARG A 63 -13.00 1.59 -0.31
N MET A 64 -11.92 1.07 -0.90
CA MET A 64 -11.79 -0.38 -1.14
C MET A 64 -11.86 -1.20 0.16
N PHE A 65 -11.23 -0.74 1.25
CA PHE A 65 -11.29 -1.44 2.54
C PHE A 65 -12.66 -1.33 3.21
N LEU A 66 -13.32 -0.17 3.06
CA LEU A 66 -14.68 0.05 3.58
C LEU A 66 -15.69 -0.85 2.87
N ASP A 67 -15.67 -0.89 1.53
CA ASP A 67 -16.66 -1.64 0.73
C ASP A 67 -16.41 -3.15 0.77
N LEU A 68 -15.16 -3.58 0.98
CA LEU A 68 -14.86 -4.96 1.33
C LEU A 68 -15.22 -5.30 2.78
N ASN A 69 -15.79 -4.39 3.58
CA ASN A 69 -16.13 -4.57 5.00
C ASN A 69 -14.97 -5.00 5.91
N LEU A 70 -13.72 -4.74 5.50
CA LEU A 70 -12.54 -5.19 6.24
C LEU A 70 -12.33 -4.39 7.53
N VAL A 71 -12.70 -3.10 7.52
CA VAL A 71 -12.60 -2.23 8.69
C VAL A 71 -13.44 -2.77 9.84
N GLN A 72 -14.70 -3.12 9.55
CA GLN A 72 -15.63 -3.69 10.53
C GLN A 72 -15.21 -5.09 10.98
N ASP A 73 -14.86 -5.97 10.04
CA ASP A 73 -14.56 -7.38 10.34
C ASP A 73 -13.33 -7.56 11.25
N PHE A 74 -12.34 -6.68 11.10
CA PHE A 74 -11.08 -6.74 11.84
C PHE A 74 -10.96 -5.64 12.91
N ASN A 75 -12.02 -4.84 13.13
CA ASN A 75 -12.02 -3.73 14.07
C ASN A 75 -10.81 -2.79 13.87
N ILE A 76 -10.54 -2.45 12.61
CA ILE A 76 -9.45 -1.55 12.23
C ILE A 76 -9.89 -0.12 12.58
N ASP A 77 -9.09 0.59 13.36
CA ASP A 77 -9.35 2.00 13.60
C ASP A 77 -9.22 2.80 12.30
N TYR A 78 -10.24 3.60 11.97
CA TYR A 78 -10.29 4.36 10.72
C TYR A 78 -9.07 5.29 10.57
N LYS A 79 -8.61 5.90 11.67
CA LYS A 79 -7.47 6.81 11.63
C LYS A 79 -6.17 6.06 11.38
N SER A 80 -6.01 4.86 11.94
CA SER A 80 -4.90 3.96 11.62
C SER A 80 -4.93 3.52 10.15
N LEU A 81 -6.10 3.19 9.59
CA LEU A 81 -6.21 2.88 8.15
C LEU A 81 -5.76 4.07 7.28
N CYS A 82 -6.25 5.28 7.56
CA CYS A 82 -5.85 6.48 6.83
C CYS A 82 -4.34 6.75 6.93
N GLN A 83 -3.78 6.63 8.13
CA GLN A 83 -2.35 6.80 8.37
C GLN A 83 -1.52 5.75 7.62
N TRP A 84 -1.96 4.49 7.64
CA TRP A 84 -1.31 3.40 6.91
C TRP A 84 -1.33 3.64 5.40
N VAL A 85 -2.49 3.96 4.80
CA VAL A 85 -2.61 4.24 3.35
C VAL A 85 -1.67 5.38 2.92
N LEU A 86 -1.64 6.48 3.69
CA LEU A 86 -0.75 7.61 3.40
C LEU A 86 0.74 7.24 3.52
N THR A 87 1.08 6.43 4.52
CA THR A 87 2.46 5.94 4.74
C THR A 87 2.91 5.03 3.61
N VAL A 88 2.06 4.07 3.19
CA VAL A 88 2.34 3.19 2.04
C VAL A 88 2.54 4.01 0.78
N ARG A 89 1.64 4.95 0.48
CA ARG A 89 1.76 5.85 -0.69
C ARG A 89 3.08 6.60 -0.69
N ARG A 90 3.47 7.19 0.46
CA ARG A 90 4.73 7.91 0.61
C ARG A 90 5.97 7.02 0.44
N GLY A 91 5.84 5.72 0.75
CA GLY A 91 6.90 4.73 0.53
C GLY A 91 7.22 4.46 -0.95
N TYR A 92 6.34 4.86 -1.88
CA TYR A 92 6.63 4.78 -3.31
C TYR A 92 7.38 6.02 -3.83
N ARG A 93 8.34 5.77 -4.72
CA ARG A 93 9.23 6.81 -5.26
C ARG A 93 8.61 7.47 -6.49
N SER A 94 8.18 8.72 -6.38
CA SER A 94 7.51 9.48 -7.46
C SER A 94 8.35 9.70 -8.72
N HIS A 95 9.69 9.66 -8.62
CA HIS A 95 10.59 9.79 -9.77
C HIS A 95 10.77 8.48 -10.56
N ILE A 96 10.24 7.35 -10.07
CA ILE A 96 10.29 6.07 -10.78
C ILE A 96 9.16 6.05 -11.82
N PRO A 97 9.45 5.86 -13.12
CA PRO A 97 8.44 6.00 -14.17
C PRO A 97 7.28 5.00 -14.09
N TYR A 98 7.49 3.79 -13.54
CA TYR A 98 6.50 2.72 -13.56
C TYR A 98 6.18 2.15 -12.16
N HIS A 99 7.14 1.48 -11.49
CA HIS A 99 6.94 0.90 -10.15
C HIS A 99 6.85 2.00 -9.07
N ASN A 100 5.75 2.74 -9.10
CA ASN A 100 5.40 3.86 -8.23
C ASN A 100 3.97 3.64 -7.68
N TRP A 101 3.44 4.63 -6.97
CA TRP A 101 2.12 4.52 -6.32
C TRP A 101 0.98 4.18 -7.29
N SER A 102 1.00 4.71 -8.52
CA SER A 102 -0.02 4.45 -9.54
C SER A 102 -0.09 2.96 -9.90
N HIS A 103 1.08 2.31 -10.01
CA HIS A 103 1.16 0.87 -10.27
C HIS A 103 0.58 0.04 -9.12
N ALA A 104 0.93 0.39 -7.88
CA ALA A 104 0.40 -0.28 -6.69
C ALA A 104 -1.12 -0.11 -6.56
N LEU A 105 -1.61 1.12 -6.76
CA LEU A 105 -3.03 1.43 -6.76
C LEU A 105 -3.79 0.63 -7.82
N SER A 106 -3.29 0.60 -9.06
CA SER A 106 -3.93 -0.15 -10.16
C SER A 106 -3.99 -1.65 -9.86
N THR A 107 -2.94 -2.20 -9.22
CA THR A 107 -2.89 -3.60 -8.80
C THR A 107 -3.91 -3.89 -7.70
N ALA A 108 -4.00 -3.01 -6.70
CA ALA A 108 -4.99 -3.12 -5.61
C ALA A 108 -6.42 -2.93 -6.11
N GLN A 109 -6.65 -1.98 -7.00
CA GLN A 109 -7.94 -1.73 -7.63
C GLN A 109 -8.40 -2.93 -8.47
N SER A 110 -7.49 -3.55 -9.23
CA SER A 110 -7.80 -4.76 -10.00
C SER A 110 -8.23 -5.91 -9.08
N MET A 111 -7.50 -6.11 -7.97
CA MET A 111 -7.87 -7.11 -6.95
C MET A 111 -9.24 -6.80 -6.33
N PHE A 112 -9.49 -5.54 -5.96
CA PHE A 112 -10.78 -5.09 -5.45
C PHE A 112 -11.92 -5.33 -6.45
N ALA A 113 -11.75 -4.92 -7.70
CA ALA A 113 -12.74 -5.12 -8.76
C ALA A 113 -13.02 -6.62 -8.99
N MET A 114 -12.01 -7.48 -8.97
CA MET A 114 -12.20 -8.93 -9.03
C MET A 114 -13.02 -9.46 -7.86
N LEU A 115 -12.69 -9.04 -6.63
CA LEU A 115 -13.41 -9.43 -5.42
C LEU A 115 -14.86 -8.92 -5.40
N MET A 116 -15.13 -7.76 -5.99
CA MET A 116 -16.46 -7.16 -6.03
C MET A 116 -17.30 -7.59 -7.24
N ALA A 117 -16.67 -8.03 -8.34
CA ALA A 117 -17.38 -8.41 -9.56
C ALA A 117 -18.36 -9.58 -9.35
N THR A 118 -18.04 -10.50 -8.44
CA THR A 118 -18.96 -11.57 -8.02
C THR A 118 -18.72 -11.97 -6.57
N ASP A 119 -19.77 -12.43 -5.89
CA ASP A 119 -19.65 -13.04 -4.56
C ASP A 119 -18.79 -14.31 -4.51
N ARG A 120 -18.40 -14.88 -5.66
CA ARG A 120 -17.70 -16.17 -5.69
C ARG A 120 -16.33 -16.09 -5.04
N LEU A 121 -15.53 -15.07 -5.38
CA LEU A 121 -14.18 -14.94 -4.83
C LEU A 121 -14.22 -14.64 -3.33
N GLN A 122 -15.17 -13.80 -2.88
CA GLN A 122 -15.37 -13.53 -1.44
C GLN A 122 -15.87 -14.75 -0.64
N LYS A 123 -16.40 -15.78 -1.32
CA LYS A 123 -16.77 -17.07 -0.70
C LYS A 123 -15.63 -18.10 -0.74
N ILE A 124 -14.66 -17.95 -1.64
CA ILE A 124 -13.50 -18.83 -1.76
C ILE A 124 -12.43 -18.42 -0.75
N PHE A 125 -12.11 -17.13 -0.71
CA PHE A 125 -11.14 -16.58 0.23
C PHE A 125 -11.83 -16.26 1.56
N SER A 126 -11.18 -16.64 2.66
CA SER A 126 -11.51 -16.16 3.99
C SER A 126 -11.33 -14.65 4.08
N ARG A 127 -11.96 -14.03 5.09
CA ARG A 127 -11.83 -12.59 5.34
C ARG A 127 -10.38 -12.18 5.58
N LEU A 128 -9.58 -13.04 6.22
CA LEU A 128 -8.17 -12.80 6.48
C LEU A 128 -7.34 -12.85 5.20
N GLU A 129 -7.63 -13.79 4.30
CA GLU A 129 -6.96 -13.86 2.99
C GLU A 129 -7.29 -12.64 2.12
N ILE A 130 -8.54 -12.15 2.15
CA ILE A 130 -8.92 -10.91 1.46
C ILE A 130 -8.15 -9.71 2.01
N LEU A 131 -8.08 -9.57 3.34
CA LEU A 131 -7.29 -8.51 3.98
C LEU A 131 -5.81 -8.60 3.57
N ALA A 132 -5.23 -9.80 3.62
CA ALA A 132 -3.84 -10.03 3.24
C ALA A 132 -3.58 -9.71 1.76
N LEU A 133 -4.49 -10.07 0.85
CA LEU A 133 -4.40 -9.73 -0.58
C LEU A 133 -4.42 -8.22 -0.81
N MET A 134 -5.32 -7.49 -0.15
CA MET A 134 -5.38 -6.03 -0.28
C MET A 134 -4.12 -5.34 0.27
N ILE A 135 -3.63 -5.78 1.43
CA ILE A 135 -2.37 -5.28 1.99
C ILE A 135 -1.18 -5.59 1.07
N ALA A 136 -1.11 -6.83 0.56
CA ALA A 136 -0.02 -7.28 -0.30
C ALA A 136 0.03 -6.48 -1.61
N THR A 137 -1.10 -6.31 -2.30
CA THR A 137 -1.15 -5.58 -3.58
C THR A 137 -0.68 -4.13 -3.44
N LEU A 138 -1.02 -3.46 -2.33
CA LEU A 138 -0.59 -2.09 -2.06
C LEU A 138 0.91 -1.97 -1.70
N ASN A 139 1.52 -3.02 -1.16
CA ASN A 139 2.91 -2.96 -0.67
C ASN A 139 3.93 -3.71 -1.55
N HIS A 140 3.49 -4.43 -2.58
CA HIS A 140 4.33 -5.40 -3.29
C HIS A 140 5.60 -4.81 -3.93
N ASP A 141 5.59 -3.52 -4.27
CA ASP A 141 6.69 -2.79 -4.94
C ASP A 141 7.15 -1.54 -4.16
N ILE A 142 6.84 -1.48 -2.86
CA ILE A 142 7.17 -0.29 -2.05
C ILE A 142 8.68 -0.04 -2.00
N ASP A 143 9.13 1.20 -2.14
CA ASP A 143 10.56 1.58 -2.26
C ASP A 143 11.30 0.99 -3.49
N HIS A 144 10.59 0.51 -4.52
CA HIS A 144 11.23 0.02 -5.74
C HIS A 144 12.09 1.11 -6.42
N ARG A 145 13.30 0.75 -6.87
CA ARG A 145 14.33 1.70 -7.36
C ARG A 145 14.47 1.80 -8.88
N GLY A 146 13.56 1.15 -9.61
CA GLY A 146 13.55 1.14 -11.08
C GLY A 146 14.58 0.22 -11.72
N VAL A 147 15.16 -0.71 -10.95
CA VAL A 147 16.15 -1.69 -11.40
C VAL A 147 15.71 -3.09 -11.00
N SER A 148 16.10 -4.11 -11.76
CA SER A 148 15.72 -5.50 -11.48
C SER A 148 16.66 -6.18 -10.47
N ASN A 149 16.23 -7.31 -9.90
CA ASN A 149 17.06 -8.17 -9.06
C ASN A 149 18.42 -8.51 -9.72
N SER A 150 18.42 -8.86 -11.02
CA SER A 150 19.66 -9.16 -11.75
C SER A 150 20.61 -7.96 -11.86
N TYR A 151 20.09 -6.73 -11.87
CA TYR A 151 20.93 -5.55 -11.80
C TYR A 151 21.54 -5.38 -10.40
N ILE A 152 20.74 -5.53 -9.35
CA ILE A 152 21.19 -5.44 -7.94
C ILE A 152 22.30 -6.45 -7.65
N GLU A 153 22.15 -7.70 -8.12
CA GLU A 153 23.15 -8.75 -7.99
C GLU A 153 24.46 -8.41 -8.73
N ARG A 154 24.37 -8.06 -10.02
CA ARG A 154 25.56 -7.75 -10.84
C ARG A 154 26.28 -6.48 -10.40
N SER A 155 25.55 -5.51 -9.85
CA SER A 155 26.13 -4.28 -9.30
C SER A 155 26.55 -4.40 -7.84
N GLN A 156 26.45 -5.60 -7.25
CA GLN A 156 26.84 -5.90 -5.87
C GLN A 156 26.22 -4.95 -4.83
N GLN A 157 24.96 -4.56 -5.04
CA GLN A 157 24.27 -3.69 -4.11
C GLN A 157 24.04 -4.40 -2.76
N PRO A 158 23.97 -3.65 -1.64
CA PRO A 158 23.77 -4.23 -0.31
C PRO A 158 22.56 -5.15 -0.19
N LEU A 159 21.47 -4.89 -0.92
CA LEU A 159 20.28 -5.75 -0.92
C LEU A 159 20.56 -7.17 -1.42
N ALA A 160 21.42 -7.34 -2.44
CA ALA A 160 21.81 -8.67 -2.92
C ALA A 160 22.59 -9.46 -1.86
N GLN A 161 23.44 -8.76 -1.09
CA GLN A 161 24.20 -9.40 -0.01
C GLN A 161 23.31 -9.78 1.18
N LEU A 162 22.25 -9.01 1.43
CA LEU A 162 21.34 -9.21 2.55
C LEU A 162 20.39 -10.41 2.35
N TYR A 163 19.81 -10.56 1.16
CA TYR A 163 18.73 -11.54 0.91
C TYR A 163 19.16 -12.75 0.05
N GLY A 164 20.18 -12.61 -0.80
CA GLY A 164 20.71 -13.69 -1.64
C GLY A 164 19.83 -14.13 -2.83
N HIS A 165 18.50 -14.10 -2.71
CA HIS A 165 17.53 -14.33 -3.79
C HIS A 165 16.28 -13.47 -3.57
N SER A 166 15.55 -13.15 -4.64
CA SER A 166 14.33 -12.31 -4.59
C SER A 166 14.54 -11.06 -3.70
N SER A 167 15.64 -10.34 -3.95
CA SER A 167 16.14 -9.31 -3.03
C SER A 167 15.19 -8.13 -2.92
N LEU A 168 14.57 -7.75 -4.04
CA LEU A 168 13.54 -6.71 -4.09
C LEU A 168 12.29 -7.15 -3.33
N GLU A 169 11.79 -8.34 -3.61
CA GLU A 169 10.54 -8.84 -3.03
C GLU A 169 10.66 -9.00 -1.51
N ASN A 170 11.81 -9.49 -1.01
CA ASN A 170 12.10 -9.53 0.43
C ASN A 170 12.22 -8.14 1.04
N HIS A 171 12.79 -7.17 0.32
CA HIS A 171 12.86 -5.77 0.75
C HIS A 171 11.47 -5.15 0.88
N HIS A 172 10.61 -5.32 -0.13
CA HIS A 172 9.23 -4.84 -0.14
C HIS A 172 8.43 -5.46 1.01
N TYR A 173 8.56 -6.78 1.23
CA TYR A 173 7.95 -7.49 2.35
C TYR A 173 8.40 -6.93 3.71
N ASN A 174 9.71 -6.74 3.91
CA ASN A 174 10.21 -6.22 5.18
C ASN A 174 9.74 -4.79 5.46
N LEU A 175 9.62 -3.96 4.42
CA LEU A 175 9.01 -2.63 4.54
C LEU A 175 7.51 -2.69 4.85
N CYS A 176 6.78 -3.61 4.23
CA CYS A 176 5.36 -3.84 4.53
C CYS A 176 5.16 -4.17 6.02
N ILE A 177 5.90 -5.15 6.54
CA ILE A 177 5.85 -5.54 7.96
C ILE A 177 6.28 -4.39 8.87
N PHE A 178 7.31 -3.65 8.47
CA PHE A 178 7.76 -2.48 9.21
C PHE A 178 6.67 -1.42 9.32
N ILE A 179 6.02 -1.05 8.21
CA ILE A 179 4.95 -0.05 8.21
C ILE A 179 3.77 -0.53 9.07
N LEU A 180 3.32 -1.77 8.90
CA LEU A 180 2.22 -2.34 9.68
C LEU A 180 2.48 -2.33 11.20
N ASN A 181 3.74 -2.45 11.63
CA ASN A 181 4.10 -2.39 13.05
C ASN A 181 4.19 -0.96 13.61
N ASN A 182 4.16 0.07 12.75
CA ASN A 182 4.41 1.46 13.12
C ASN A 182 3.29 2.43 12.72
N THR A 183 2.15 1.93 12.23
CA THR A 183 0.93 2.69 11.89
C THR A 183 -0.30 2.00 12.44
#